data_AF-A0AA88YAM1-F1
#
_entry.id   AF-A0AA88YAM1-F1
#
_cell.length_a   1.000
_cell.length_b   1.000
_cell.length_c   1.000
_cell.angle_alpha   90.00
_cell.angle_beta   90.00
_cell.angle_gamma   90.00
#
_symmetry.space_group_name_H-M   'P 1'
#
loop_
_entity.id
_entity.type
_entity.pdbx_description
1 polymer ?
#
loop_
_entity_poly.entity_id
_entity_poly.type
_entity_poly.pdbx_seq_one_letter_code
_entity_poly.pdbx_strand_id
1 'polypeptide(L)'
;MPKKHYGRVGDSALPGSGLYANEFGAACCSGDGDEILKFCPAFHAVHLMSSGMTPQHACEEVVESIRTKTENTIEIGMIAANVKGEFGASTTVKSWTDPLTGSKYQGFPYVVMTSAKQQPIIALAEVKL
;
A
#
# COMPACT_ATOMS: atom_id res chain seq x y z
N MET A 1 10.95 -4.96 -10.71
CA MET A 1 10.91 -6.22 -11.47
C MET A 1 12.06 -6.31 -12.48
N PRO A 2 13.17 -6.97 -12.11
CA PRO A 2 14.23 -7.32 -13.07
C PRO A 2 13.69 -8.20 -14.20
N LYS A 3 14.26 -8.11 -15.40
CA LYS A 3 13.91 -8.96 -16.57
C LYS A 3 12.45 -8.86 -17.07
N LYS A 4 11.77 -7.74 -16.82
CA LYS A 4 10.45 -7.46 -17.41
C LYS A 4 10.51 -7.42 -18.95
N HIS A 5 9.42 -7.80 -19.61
CA HIS A 5 9.30 -7.68 -21.08
C HIS A 5 9.44 -6.22 -21.52
N TYR A 6 10.00 -6.03 -22.73
CA TYR A 6 10.07 -4.70 -23.34
C TYR A 6 8.66 -4.12 -23.49
N GLY A 7 8.48 -2.84 -23.10
CA GLY A 7 7.18 -2.18 -23.11
C GLY A 7 6.27 -2.49 -21.91
N ARG A 8 6.64 -3.38 -20.98
CA ARG A 8 5.82 -3.65 -19.78
C ARG A 8 5.73 -2.42 -18.88
N VAL A 9 4.49 -2.03 -18.58
CA VAL A 9 4.08 -1.00 -17.61
C VAL A 9 3.36 -1.69 -16.45
N GLY A 10 3.71 -1.34 -15.22
CA GLY A 10 3.04 -1.85 -14.01
C GLY A 10 2.02 -0.86 -13.45
N ASP A 11 1.42 -1.23 -12.32
CA ASP A 11 0.45 -0.45 -11.56
C ASP A 11 0.88 1.00 -11.25
N SER A 12 2.17 1.24 -10.98
CA SER A 12 2.65 2.53 -10.45
C SER A 12 2.37 3.73 -11.37
N ALA A 13 2.30 3.51 -12.69
CA ALA A 13 2.05 4.58 -13.67
C ALA A 13 0.56 4.77 -13.99
N LEU A 14 -0.33 3.92 -13.44
CA LEU A 14 -1.75 3.91 -13.74
C LEU A 14 -2.54 4.57 -12.59
N PRO A 15 -3.22 5.70 -12.84
CA PRO A 15 -4.06 6.35 -11.84
C PRO A 15 -5.13 5.40 -11.30
N GLY A 16 -5.28 5.36 -9.99
CA GLY A 16 -6.23 4.47 -9.32
C GLY A 16 -5.69 3.08 -9.06
N SER A 17 -4.60 2.69 -9.72
CA SER A 17 -3.93 1.43 -9.46
C SER A 17 -2.83 1.58 -8.41
N GLY A 18 -1.63 1.99 -8.81
CA GLY A 18 -0.50 2.13 -7.90
C GLY A 18 -0.56 3.40 -7.05
N LEU A 19 -1.24 4.46 -7.52
CA LEU A 19 -1.43 5.70 -6.77
C LEU A 19 -2.75 6.37 -7.13
N TYR A 20 -3.40 6.97 -6.13
CA TYR A 20 -4.58 7.81 -6.31
C TYR A 20 -4.66 8.87 -5.22
N ALA A 21 -5.16 10.06 -5.56
CA ALA A 21 -5.39 11.14 -4.62
C ALA A 21 -6.57 12.00 -5.07
N ASN A 22 -7.41 12.43 -4.13
CA ASN A 22 -8.50 13.37 -4.35
C ASN A 22 -8.82 14.15 -3.04
N GLU A 23 -9.96 14.82 -2.99
CA GLU A 23 -10.42 15.63 -1.85
C GLU A 23 -10.71 14.85 -0.56
N PHE A 24 -10.73 13.51 -0.59
CA PHE A 24 -10.95 12.66 0.59
C PHE A 24 -9.64 12.09 1.16
N GLY A 25 -8.62 11.93 0.32
CA GLY A 25 -7.33 11.37 0.74
C GLY A 25 -6.48 10.88 -0.42
N ALA A 26 -5.45 10.12 -0.09
CA ALA A 26 -4.55 9.49 -1.04
C ALA A 26 -4.18 8.06 -0.60
N ALA A 27 -3.88 7.20 -1.56
CA ALA A 27 -3.38 5.86 -1.33
C ALA A 27 -2.30 5.51 -2.36
N CYS A 28 -1.38 4.62 -1.97
CA CYS A 28 -0.27 4.15 -2.79
C CYS A 28 -0.01 2.66 -2.53
N CYS A 29 0.36 1.93 -3.58
CA CYS A 29 0.66 0.51 -3.54
C CYS A 29 2.09 0.22 -4.02
N SER A 30 2.64 -0.89 -3.53
CA SER A 30 3.91 -1.45 -3.97
C SER A 30 3.84 -2.97 -3.90
N GLY A 31 4.46 -3.68 -4.84
CA GLY A 31 4.47 -5.14 -4.88
C GLY A 31 4.43 -5.70 -6.30
N ASP A 32 3.68 -6.78 -6.48
CA ASP A 32 3.47 -7.38 -7.80
C ASP A 32 2.53 -6.52 -8.65
N GLY A 33 3.13 -5.59 -9.39
CA GLY A 33 2.39 -4.65 -10.23
C GLY A 33 1.53 -5.28 -11.32
N ASP A 34 1.76 -6.53 -11.73
CA ASP A 34 0.93 -7.22 -12.72
C ASP A 34 -0.36 -7.76 -12.07
N GLU A 35 -0.31 -8.16 -10.80
CA GLU A 35 -1.49 -8.54 -10.02
C GLU A 35 -2.23 -7.30 -9.50
N ILE A 36 -1.52 -6.32 -8.94
CA ILE A 36 -2.09 -5.09 -8.36
C ILE A 36 -2.98 -4.35 -9.38
N LEU A 37 -2.55 -4.26 -10.64
CA LEU A 37 -3.25 -3.48 -11.68
C LEU A 37 -4.65 -4.01 -12.03
N LYS A 38 -4.95 -5.26 -11.69
CA LYS A 38 -6.26 -5.88 -11.99
C LYS A 38 -7.37 -5.35 -11.09
N PHE A 39 -7.04 -4.65 -10.00
CA PHE A 39 -7.97 -4.37 -8.90
C PHE A 39 -8.20 -2.87 -8.61
N CYS A 40 -7.48 -1.95 -9.26
CA CYS A 40 -7.50 -0.51 -8.94
C CYS A 40 -7.46 -0.19 -7.42
N PRO A 41 -6.47 -0.74 -6.68
CA PRO A 41 -6.49 -0.71 -5.22
C PRO A 41 -6.39 0.70 -4.61
N ALA A 42 -5.56 1.58 -5.16
CA ALA A 42 -5.42 2.93 -4.63
C ALA A 42 -6.73 3.73 -4.75
N PHE A 43 -7.44 3.61 -5.87
CA PHE A 43 -8.77 4.20 -6.04
C PHE A 43 -9.75 3.60 -5.02
N HIS A 44 -9.77 2.27 -4.88
CA HIS A 44 -10.69 1.59 -3.98
C HIS A 44 -10.49 2.03 -2.52
N ALA A 45 -9.25 2.14 -2.04
CA ALA A 45 -8.96 2.61 -0.70
C ALA A 45 -9.46 4.05 -0.47
N VAL A 46 -9.21 4.96 -1.43
CA VAL A 46 -9.71 6.34 -1.36
C VAL A 46 -11.23 6.41 -1.43
N HIS A 47 -11.87 5.53 -2.22
CA HIS A 47 -13.33 5.42 -2.27
C HIS A 47 -13.92 4.98 -0.92
N LEU A 48 -13.32 3.99 -0.25
CA LEU A 48 -13.73 3.58 1.10
C LEU A 48 -13.56 4.72 2.12
N MET A 49 -12.46 5.48 2.04
CA MET A 49 -12.27 6.66 2.87
C MET A 49 -13.33 7.74 2.61
N SER A 50 -13.78 7.93 1.36
CA SER A 50 -14.88 8.85 1.05
C SER A 50 -16.21 8.44 1.70
N SER A 51 -16.38 7.15 2.00
CA SER A 51 -17.53 6.60 2.73
C SER A 51 -17.38 6.69 4.26
N GLY A 52 -16.34 7.37 4.75
CA GLY A 52 -16.10 7.61 6.18
C GLY A 52 -15.17 6.59 6.86
N MET A 53 -14.61 5.64 6.11
CA MET A 53 -13.66 4.66 6.66
C MET A 53 -12.32 5.31 7.02
N THR A 54 -11.65 4.83 8.08
CA THR A 54 -10.28 5.28 8.41
C THR A 54 -9.30 4.75 7.36
N PRO A 55 -8.15 5.42 7.13
CA PRO A 55 -7.14 4.93 6.18
C PRO A 55 -6.65 3.52 6.51
N GLN A 56 -6.51 3.20 7.80
CA GLN A 56 -6.11 1.87 8.26
C GLN A 56 -7.11 0.78 7.84
N HIS A 57 -8.40 0.97 8.15
CA HIS A 57 -9.42 0.00 7.77
C HIS A 57 -9.62 -0.08 6.26
N ALA A 58 -9.49 1.04 5.53
CA ALA A 58 -9.55 1.04 4.07
C ALA A 58 -8.41 0.21 3.46
N CYS A 59 -7.18 0.36 3.96
CA CYS A 59 -6.06 -0.47 3.52
C CYS A 59 -6.29 -1.96 3.82
N GLU A 60 -6.79 -2.28 5.01
CA GLU A 60 -7.08 -3.66 5.41
C GLU A 60 -8.13 -4.32 4.53
N GLU A 61 -9.27 -3.65 4.30
CA GLU A 61 -10.36 -4.14 3.46
C GLU A 61 -9.89 -4.41 2.02
N VAL A 62 -9.11 -3.48 1.43
CA VAL A 62 -8.64 -3.64 0.05
C VAL A 62 -7.61 -4.75 -0.06
N VAL A 63 -6.62 -4.78 0.83
CA VAL A 63 -5.57 -5.82 0.81
C VAL A 63 -6.18 -7.20 1.04
N GLU A 64 -7.12 -7.34 1.97
CA GLU A 64 -7.79 -8.60 2.26
C GLU A 64 -8.65 -9.09 1.08
N SER A 65 -9.38 -8.17 0.44
CA SER A 65 -10.17 -8.48 -0.76
C SER A 65 -9.29 -9.03 -1.89
N ILE A 66 -8.12 -8.42 -2.12
CA ILE A 66 -7.20 -8.84 -3.17
C ILE A 66 -6.47 -10.13 -2.80
N ARG A 67 -6.04 -10.26 -1.54
CA ARG A 67 -5.44 -11.49 -1.01
C ARG A 67 -6.35 -12.69 -1.25
N THR A 68 -7.64 -12.54 -0.94
CA THR A 68 -8.63 -13.61 -1.16
C THR A 68 -8.81 -13.94 -2.64
N LYS A 69 -8.92 -12.92 -3.50
CA LYS A 69 -9.09 -13.10 -4.96
C LYS A 69 -7.87 -13.66 -5.68
N THR A 70 -6.69 -13.60 -5.05
CA THR A 70 -5.43 -14.12 -5.58
C THR A 70 -4.99 -15.40 -4.85
N GLU A 71 -5.89 -16.03 -4.09
CA GLU A 71 -5.60 -17.26 -3.34
C GLU A 71 -4.34 -17.15 -2.45
N ASN A 72 -4.13 -15.97 -1.86
CA ASN A 72 -2.98 -15.62 -1.02
C ASN A 72 -1.61 -15.55 -1.72
N THR A 73 -1.59 -15.48 -3.05
CA THR A 73 -0.33 -15.46 -3.83
C THR A 73 0.23 -14.07 -4.05
N ILE A 74 -0.59 -13.01 -3.93
CA ILE A 74 -0.15 -11.64 -4.18
C ILE A 74 0.85 -11.13 -3.14
N GLU A 75 1.89 -10.45 -3.61
CA GLU A 75 2.71 -9.57 -2.78
C GLU A 75 2.23 -8.13 -2.97
N ILE A 76 1.71 -7.51 -1.90
CA ILE A 76 1.26 -6.12 -1.91
C ILE A 76 1.50 -5.47 -0.55
N GLY A 77 2.06 -4.27 -0.56
CA GLY A 77 2.02 -3.30 0.54
C GLY A 77 1.23 -2.08 0.09
N MET A 78 0.34 -1.60 0.96
CA MET A 78 -0.49 -0.42 0.72
C MET A 78 -0.34 0.56 1.88
N ILE A 79 -0.26 1.85 1.54
CA ILE A 79 -0.38 2.96 2.50
C ILE A 79 -1.49 3.90 2.05
N ALA A 80 -2.17 4.53 3.00
CA ALA A 80 -3.16 5.56 2.75
C ALA A 80 -3.12 6.66 3.81
N ALA A 81 -3.56 7.85 3.43
CA ALA A 81 -3.79 8.97 4.33
C ALA A 81 -5.03 9.75 3.91
N ASN A 82 -5.76 10.31 4.87
CA ASN A 82 -6.94 11.13 4.59
C ASN A 82 -6.72 12.61 4.92
N VAL A 83 -7.69 13.44 4.57
CA VAL A 83 -7.65 14.90 4.81
C VAL A 83 -7.72 15.30 6.29
N LYS A 84 -8.04 14.37 7.20
CA LYS A 84 -7.98 14.60 8.66
C LYS A 84 -6.56 14.43 9.23
N GLY A 85 -5.60 14.03 8.39
CA GLY A 85 -4.23 13.73 8.80
C GLY A 85 -4.07 12.34 9.42
N GLU A 86 -5.11 11.49 9.34
CA GLU A 86 -5.00 10.09 9.70
C GLU A 86 -4.27 9.34 8.58
N PHE A 87 -3.55 8.28 8.94
CA PHE A 87 -2.84 7.42 7.99
C PHE A 87 -2.93 5.96 8.43
N GLY A 88 -2.67 5.05 7.50
CA GLY A 88 -2.73 3.62 7.76
C GLY A 88 -2.10 2.81 6.64
N ALA A 89 -1.88 1.54 6.91
CA ALA A 89 -1.20 0.64 6.00
C ALA A 89 -1.65 -0.81 6.20
N SER A 90 -1.60 -1.61 5.14
CA SER A 90 -1.83 -3.05 5.19
C SER A 90 -0.93 -3.76 4.18
N THR A 91 -0.65 -5.04 4.40
CA THR A 91 0.28 -5.79 3.57
C THR A 91 0.05 -7.29 3.60
N THR A 92 0.41 -7.98 2.51
CA THR A 92 0.62 -9.43 2.48
C THR A 92 2.10 -9.81 2.64
N VAL A 93 3.02 -8.84 2.58
CA VAL A 93 4.47 -9.03 2.73
C VAL A 93 4.78 -9.47 4.15
N LYS A 94 5.21 -10.72 4.34
CA LYS A 94 5.54 -11.29 5.66
C LYS A 94 6.80 -10.70 6.28
N SER A 95 7.79 -10.40 5.45
CA SER A 95 9.04 -9.79 5.91
C SER A 95 9.72 -9.05 4.77
N TRP A 96 10.43 -7.98 5.12
CA TRP A 96 11.22 -7.20 4.18
C TRP A 96 12.63 -7.00 4.74
N THR A 97 13.64 -7.09 3.87
CA THR A 97 15.03 -6.83 4.23
C THR A 97 15.51 -5.62 3.45
N ASP A 98 16.02 -4.63 4.16
CA ASP A 98 16.61 -3.45 3.56
C ASP A 98 17.87 -3.85 2.78
N PRO A 99 17.90 -3.65 1.45
CA PRO A 99 19.06 -4.02 0.65
C PRO A 99 20.30 -3.14 0.92
N LEU A 100 20.13 -1.98 1.56
CA LEU A 100 21.24 -1.06 1.86
C LEU A 100 21.85 -1.31 3.24
N THR A 101 21.02 -1.57 4.24
CA THR A 101 21.46 -1.70 5.64
C THR A 101 21.48 -3.15 6.14
N GLY A 102 20.77 -4.06 5.47
CA GLY A 102 20.57 -5.44 5.92
C GLY A 102 19.56 -5.58 7.07
N SER A 103 18.95 -4.47 7.53
CA SER A 103 17.90 -4.51 8.55
C SER A 103 16.71 -5.34 8.09
N LYS A 104 16.19 -6.18 8.99
CA LYS A 104 15.03 -7.05 8.73
C LYS A 104 13.81 -6.53 9.46
N TYR A 105 12.68 -6.48 8.75
CA TYR A 105 11.39 -6.03 9.24
C TYR A 105 10.36 -7.16 9.09
N GLN A 106 9.54 -7.37 10.12
CA GLN A 106 8.45 -8.35 10.10
C GLN A 106 7.18 -7.70 9.54
N GLY A 107 7.07 -7.63 8.21
CA GLY A 107 5.99 -6.94 7.53
C GLY A 107 6.51 -6.01 6.45
N PHE A 108 5.72 -4.98 6.14
CA PHE A 108 6.06 -3.92 5.21
C PHE A 108 6.38 -2.62 5.95
N PRO A 109 7.65 -2.18 6.00
CA PRO A 109 8.01 -0.92 6.62
C PRO A 109 7.61 0.25 5.73
N TYR A 110 7.13 1.34 6.35
CA TYR A 110 6.83 2.59 5.69
C TYR A 110 7.24 3.77 6.56
N VAL A 111 7.50 4.93 5.95
CA VAL A 111 7.98 6.11 6.66
C VAL A 111 6.84 7.09 6.87
N VAL A 112 6.72 7.61 8.09
CA VAL A 112 5.79 8.66 8.45
C VAL A 112 6.58 9.90 8.88
N MET A 113 6.24 11.04 8.29
CA MET A 113 6.76 12.35 8.67
C MET A 113 5.61 13.35 8.70
N THR A 114 5.43 14.03 9.84
CA THR A 114 4.39 15.04 10.04
C THR A 114 4.97 16.22 10.79
N SER A 115 4.30 17.37 10.82
CA SER A 115 4.75 18.53 11.61
C SER A 115 4.86 18.24 13.11
N ALA A 116 4.12 17.27 13.63
CA ALA A 116 4.19 16.84 15.02
C ALA A 116 5.43 15.99 15.33
N LYS A 117 6.15 15.51 14.31
CA LYS A 117 7.35 14.68 14.46
C LYS A 117 8.56 15.42 13.90
N GLN A 118 9.54 15.71 14.75
CA GLN A 118 10.77 16.41 14.35
C GLN A 118 11.70 15.57 13.48
N GLN A 119 11.49 14.24 13.43
CA GLN A 119 12.27 13.28 12.64
C GLN A 119 11.34 12.24 12.02
N PRO A 120 11.69 11.67 10.83
CA PRO A 120 10.91 10.61 10.21
C PRO A 120 10.88 9.36 11.08
N ILE A 121 9.74 8.70 11.14
CA ILE A 121 9.53 7.45 11.88
C ILE A 121 9.33 6.32 10.88
N ILE A 122 10.02 5.20 11.12
CA ILE A 122 9.73 3.94 10.42
C ILE A 122 8.59 3.26 11.18
N ALA A 123 7.43 3.20 10.54
CA ALA A 123 6.27 2.42 10.97
C ALA A 123 6.25 1.07 10.24
N LEU A 124 5.44 0.13 10.74
CA LEU A 124 5.37 -1.23 10.22
C LEU A 124 3.91 -1.62 9.97
N ALA A 125 3.61 -2.08 8.76
CA ALA A 125 2.38 -2.79 8.47
C ALA A 125 2.63 -4.28 8.71
N GLU A 126 1.94 -4.85 9.69
CA GLU A 126 2.01 -6.27 10.00
C GLU A 126 0.98 -7.06 9.17
N VAL A 127 1.31 -8.31 8.84
CA VAL A 127 0.35 -9.21 8.19
C VAL A 127 -0.71 -9.61 9.21
N LYS A 128 -1.96 -9.25 8.96
CA LYS A 128 -3.12 -9.76 9.70
C LYS A 128 -3.63 -11.00 8.94
N LEU A 129 -3.39 -12.19 9.49
CA LEU A 129 -3.81 -13.48 8.91
C LEU A 129 -5.25 -13.84 9.26
#